data_AF-A0AAN0TAM4-F1
#
_entry.id   AF-A0AAN0TAM4-F1
#
_cell.length_a   1.000
_cell.length_b   1.000
_cell.length_c   1.000
_cell.angle_alpha   90.00
_cell.angle_beta   90.00
_cell.angle_gamma   90.00
#
_symmetry.space_group_name_H-M   'P 1'
#
loop_
_entity.id
_entity.type
_entity.pdbx_description
1 polymer ?
#
loop_
_entity_poly.entity_id
_entity_poly.type
_entity_poly.pdbx_seq_one_letter_code
_entity_poly.pdbx_strand_id
1 'polypeptide(L)'
;MQPQHTKFSQVKFFMLEEGRLSALELRSSVPEPVVEWKIAYQVGEHIPGSRDSFTRGGYIIASSDSKALVAKAIDDFYSRIVWKIDKI
;
A
#
# COMPACT_ATOMS: atom_id res chain seq x y z
N MET A 1 -26.02 23.70 14.04
CA MET A 1 -24.70 23.05 14.06
C MET A 1 -24.50 22.32 12.74
N GLN A 2 -23.47 22.62 11.96
CA GLN A 2 -23.10 21.77 10.82
C GLN A 2 -22.53 20.45 11.38
N PRO A 3 -22.91 19.28 10.85
CA PRO A 3 -22.28 18.03 11.26
C PRO A 3 -20.78 18.10 10.89
N GLN A 4 -19.91 17.96 11.88
CA GLN A 4 -18.49 17.71 11.63
C GLN A 4 -18.39 16.33 10.96
N HIS A 5 -18.27 16.32 9.64
CA HIS A 5 -17.97 15.09 8.90
C HIS A 5 -16.53 14.69 9.20
N THR A 6 -16.34 13.89 10.25
CA THR A 6 -15.04 13.30 10.56
C THR A 6 -14.76 12.20 9.55
N LYS A 7 -13.87 12.48 8.58
CA LYS A 7 -13.30 11.44 7.73
C LYS A 7 -12.20 10.72 8.50
N PHE A 8 -12.26 9.39 8.51
CA PHE A 8 -11.18 8.55 8.95
C PHE A 8 -10.24 8.33 7.77
N SER A 9 -8.97 8.66 7.96
CA SER A 9 -7.93 8.41 6.96
C SER A 9 -6.84 7.55 7.59
N GLN A 10 -6.39 6.54 6.85
CA GLN A 10 -5.30 5.68 7.26
C GLN A 10 -4.28 5.58 6.15
N VAL A 11 -3.00 5.71 6.53
CA VAL A 11 -1.85 5.42 5.67
C VAL A 11 -1.17 4.14 6.18
N LYS A 12 -0.79 3.26 5.26
CA LYS A 12 0.04 2.10 5.55
C LYS A 12 1.22 2.07 4.60
N PHE A 13 2.41 1.82 5.14
CA PHE A 13 3.64 1.76 4.37
C PHE A 13 3.97 0.30 4.04
N PHE A 14 4.46 0.06 2.82
CA PHE A 14 4.94 -1.25 2.43
C PHE A 14 6.36 -1.44 2.95
N MET A 15 6.59 -2.51 3.69
CA MET A 15 7.92 -2.93 4.11
C MET A 15 8.32 -4.10 3.21
N LEU A 16 9.21 -3.84 2.27
CA LEU A 16 9.66 -4.86 1.31
C LEU A 16 11.01 -5.41 1.76
N GLU A 17 11.20 -6.70 1.56
CA GLU A 17 12.47 -7.36 1.84
C GLU A 17 13.56 -6.89 0.87
N GLU A 18 14.81 -7.06 1.29
CA GLU A 18 15.96 -6.82 0.42
C GLU A 18 15.96 -7.84 -0.72
N GLY A 19 16.14 -7.36 -1.95
CA GLY A 19 16.14 -8.22 -3.12
C GLY A 19 15.89 -7.49 -4.42
N ARG A 20 15.72 -8.21 -5.53
CA ARG A 20 15.29 -7.64 -6.81
C ARG A 20 13.79 -7.80 -6.98
N LEU A 21 13.08 -6.71 -7.29
CA LEU A 21 11.64 -6.78 -7.60
C LEU A 21 11.45 -7.48 -8.94
N SER A 22 10.97 -8.73 -8.94
CA SER A 22 10.83 -9.55 -10.15
C SER A 22 9.43 -9.54 -10.74
N ALA A 23 8.42 -9.19 -9.94
CA ALA A 23 7.06 -8.97 -10.41
C ALA A 23 6.34 -7.96 -9.52
N LEU A 24 5.45 -7.17 -10.13
CA LEU A 24 4.49 -6.30 -9.45
C LEU A 24 3.19 -6.30 -10.25
N GLU A 25 2.12 -6.80 -9.65
CA GLU A 25 0.82 -6.94 -10.29
C GLU A 25 -0.30 -6.63 -9.29
N LEU A 26 -1.36 -5.98 -9.78
CA LEU A 26 -2.61 -5.86 -9.05
C LEU A 26 -3.64 -6.79 -9.71
N ARG A 27 -3.98 -7.90 -9.04
CA ARG A 27 -4.84 -8.97 -9.60
C ARG A 27 -6.30 -8.57 -9.86
N SER A 28 -6.72 -7.42 -9.36
CA SER A 28 -8.10 -6.92 -9.45
C SER A 28 -8.07 -5.39 -9.39
N SER A 29 -9.22 -4.74 -9.43
CA SER A 29 -9.28 -3.28 -9.24
C SER A 29 -8.86 -2.90 -7.81
N VAL A 30 -8.41 -1.66 -7.67
CA VAL A 30 -8.15 -1.03 -6.37
C VAL A 30 -9.48 -0.94 -5.61
N PRO A 31 -9.57 -1.43 -4.36
CA PRO A 31 -10.81 -1.37 -3.58
C PRO A 31 -11.11 0.07 -3.13
N GLU A 32 -12.38 0.46 -3.16
CA GLU A 32 -12.79 1.68 -2.47
C GLU A 32 -12.75 1.49 -0.94
N PRO A 33 -12.42 2.53 -0.14
CA PRO A 33 -12.16 3.92 -0.53
C PRO A 33 -10.66 4.23 -0.52
N VAL A 34 -9.83 3.40 -1.16
CA VAL A 34 -8.42 3.74 -1.40
C VAL A 34 -8.36 4.95 -2.32
N VAL A 35 -7.70 6.00 -1.86
CA VAL A 35 -7.58 7.27 -2.60
C VAL A 35 -6.25 7.38 -3.33
N GLU A 36 -5.20 6.76 -2.79
CA GLU A 36 -3.87 6.83 -3.36
C GLU A 36 -3.04 5.62 -2.93
N TRP A 37 -2.19 5.13 -3.84
CA TRP A 37 -1.18 4.15 -3.51
C TRP A 37 0.00 4.27 -4.47
N LYS A 38 1.18 3.85 -4.01
CA LYS A 38 2.40 3.84 -4.82
C LYS A 38 3.35 2.76 -4.33
N ILE A 39 4.01 2.08 -5.26
CA ILE A 39 5.22 1.30 -4.99
C ILE A 39 6.43 2.14 -5.41
N ALA A 40 7.45 2.20 -4.55
CA ALA A 40 8.63 3.03 -4.75
C ALA A 40 9.58 2.48 -5.82
N TYR A 41 9.46 1.18 -6.14
CA TYR A 41 10.34 0.42 -7.00
C TYR A 41 9.61 -0.11 -8.25
N GLN A 42 10.34 -0.21 -9.35
CA GLN A 42 9.91 -0.82 -10.60
C GLN A 42 10.44 -2.26 -10.72
N VAL A 43 9.78 -3.08 -11.55
CA VAL A 43 10.25 -4.42 -11.87
C VAL A 43 11.66 -4.35 -12.47
N GLY A 44 12.58 -5.13 -11.91
CA GLY A 44 14.00 -5.15 -12.25
C GLY A 44 14.88 -4.33 -11.31
N GLU A 45 14.31 -3.45 -10.48
CA GLU A 45 15.08 -2.64 -9.53
C GLU A 45 15.51 -3.42 -8.28
N HIS A 46 16.63 -2.99 -7.71
CA HIS A 46 17.12 -3.46 -6.42
C HIS A 46 16.40 -2.73 -5.29
N ILE A 47 15.80 -3.50 -4.39
CA ILE A 47 15.24 -3.07 -3.13
C ILE A 47 16.31 -3.28 -2.06
N PRO A 48 16.85 -2.24 -1.41
CA PRO A 48 17.87 -2.36 -0.35
C PRO A 48 17.34 -2.91 0.98
N GLY A 49 16.06 -3.33 1.00
CA GLY A 49 15.30 -3.71 2.19
C GLY A 49 14.77 -2.49 2.95
N SER A 50 13.51 -2.54 3.40
CA SER A 50 12.91 -1.49 4.21
C SER A 50 13.43 -1.55 5.66
N ARG A 51 14.32 -0.62 6.01
CA ARG A 51 14.96 -0.51 7.35
C ARG A 51 14.50 0.72 8.12
N ASP A 52 13.98 1.74 7.43
CA ASP A 52 13.58 3.03 7.99
C ASP A 52 12.48 3.70 7.14
N SER A 53 12.18 4.97 7.44
CA SER A 53 11.19 5.76 6.70
C SER A 53 11.58 6.10 5.26
N PHE A 54 12.87 6.09 4.92
CA PHE A 54 13.39 6.45 3.60
C PHE A 54 13.48 5.23 2.66
N THR A 55 13.57 4.04 3.23
CA THR A 55 13.70 2.76 2.51
C THR A 55 12.37 2.02 2.36
N ARG A 56 11.24 2.67 2.67
CA ARG A 56 9.89 2.11 2.51
C ARG A 56 9.63 1.70 1.06
N GLY A 57 9.00 0.54 0.89
CA GLY A 57 8.58 -0.01 -0.39
C GLY A 57 7.49 0.78 -1.11
N GLY A 58 6.86 1.73 -0.41
CA GLY A 58 5.75 2.53 -0.91
C GLY A 58 4.69 2.76 0.15
N TYR A 59 3.48 3.13 -0.28
CA TYR A 59 2.37 3.41 0.62
C TYR A 59 1.00 3.16 -0.02
N ILE A 60 -0.01 3.08 0.83
CA ILE A 60 -1.42 3.13 0.49
C ILE A 60 -2.16 4.05 1.47
N ILE A 61 -3.11 4.83 0.96
CA ILE A 61 -3.96 5.74 1.70
C ILE A 61 -5.41 5.40 1.39
N ALA A 62 -6.23 5.19 2.42
CA ALA A 62 -7.67 5.04 2.31
C ALA A 62 -8.38 6.05 3.21
N SER A 63 -9.53 6.57 2.75
CA SER A 63 -10.28 7.61 3.48
C SER A 63 -11.79 7.46 3.30
N SER A 64 -12.52 7.37 4.41
CA SER A 64 -14.00 7.31 4.42
C SER A 64 -14.54 7.83 5.75
N ASP A 65 -15.84 8.09 5.78
CA ASP A 65 -16.64 8.31 6.99
C ASP A 65 -16.73 7.09 7.94
N SER A 66 -16.26 5.91 7.52
CA SER A 66 -16.24 4.68 8.33
C SER A 66 -14.82 4.14 8.49
N LYS A 67 -14.35 4.13 9.74
CA LYS A 67 -13.06 3.50 10.11
C LYS A 67 -12.99 2.03 9.69
N ALA A 68 -14.12 1.30 9.75
CA ALA A 68 -14.17 -0.11 9.37
C ALA A 68 -13.98 -0.30 7.87
N LEU A 69 -14.57 0.56 7.04
CA LEU A 69 -14.38 0.53 5.58
C LEU A 69 -12.94 0.85 5.19
N VAL A 70 -12.31 1.83 5.85
CA VAL A 70 -10.90 2.17 5.65
C VAL A 70 -9.99 0.97 5.93
N ALA A 71 -10.17 0.31 7.09
CA ALA A 71 -9.38 -0.86 7.45
C ALA A 71 -9.59 -2.01 6.44
N LYS A 72 -10.84 -2.31 6.10
CA LYS A 72 -11.18 -3.36 5.13
C LYS A 72 -10.55 -3.10 3.76
N ALA A 73 -10.60 -1.87 3.26
CA ALA A 73 -10.05 -1.55 1.95
C ALA A 73 -8.53 -1.70 1.89
N ILE A 74 -7.83 -1.35 2.97
CA ILE A 74 -6.39 -1.62 3.09
C ILE A 74 -6.13 -3.13 3.04
N ASP A 75 -6.85 -3.93 3.83
CA ASP A 75 -6.65 -5.38 3.86
C ASP A 75 -6.99 -6.04 2.50
N ASP A 76 -8.10 -5.63 1.89
CA ASP A 76 -8.50 -6.06 0.55
C ASP A 76 -7.42 -5.71 -0.48
N PHE A 77 -6.83 -4.51 -0.41
CA PHE A 77 -5.75 -4.12 -1.31
C PHE A 77 -4.53 -5.05 -1.14
N TYR A 78 -4.13 -5.33 0.10
CA TYR A 78 -3.01 -6.26 0.37
C TYR A 78 -3.26 -7.66 -0.18
N SER A 79 -4.50 -8.14 -0.18
CA SER A 79 -4.85 -9.45 -0.76
C SER A 79 -4.79 -9.48 -2.30
N ARG A 80 -4.85 -8.31 -2.95
CA ARG A 80 -4.92 -8.16 -4.42
C ARG A 80 -3.58 -7.81 -5.03
N ILE A 81 -2.73 -7.07 -4.31
CA ILE A 81 -1.39 -6.73 -4.78
C ILE A 81 -0.46 -7.93 -4.59
N VAL A 82 0.28 -8.24 -5.65
CA VAL A 82 1.29 -9.29 -5.65
C VAL A 82 2.60 -8.69 -6.10
N TRP A 83 3.60 -8.80 -5.25
CA TRP A 83 4.98 -8.55 -5.59
C TRP A 83 5.80 -9.82 -5.39
N LYS A 84 6.83 -9.99 -6.21
CA LYS A 84 7.84 -11.05 -6.03
C LYS A 84 9.20 -10.40 -5.88
N ILE A 85 9.96 -10.87 -4.90
CA ILE A 85 11.29 -10.36 -4.59
C ILE A 85 12.23 -11.57 -4.65
N ASP A 86 13.17 -11.50 -5.60
CA ASP A 86 14.20 -12.52 -5.74
C ASP A 86 15.38 -12.15 -4.85
N LYS A 87 15.87 -13.10 -4.05
CA LYS A 87 17.05 -12.89 -3.20
C LYS A 87 18.30 -12.73 -4.08
N ILE A 88 19.18 -11.85 -3.65
CA ILE A 88 20.47 -11.51 -4.27
C ILE A 88 21.58 -11.68 -3.25
#